data_AF-A0A7C3D1K2-F1
#
_entry.id   AF-A0A7C3D1K2-F1
#
_cell.length_a   1.000
_cell.length_b   1.000
_cell.length_c   1.000
_cell.angle_alpha   90.00
_cell.angle_beta   90.00
_cell.angle_gamma   90.00
#
_symmetry.space_group_name_H-M   'P 1'
#
loop_
_entity.id
_entity.type
_entity.pdbx_description
1 polymer ?
#
loop_
_entity_poly.entity_id
_entity_poly.type
_entity_poly.pdbx_seq_one_letter_code
_entity_poly.pdbx_strand_id
1 'polypeptide(L)'
;MAHIIVEPSSTAQWQKLVLDAEAACDFQLSEDLESYLVFLLMRFLEKPEFTSKIMAMDYLHSFIANGQVQQEKLRDVGDHCLLFSGLFPKIAERRQVKISYYVAMGKTAYQHLGDTCKAQLNEFYHQLAES
;
A
#
# COMPACT_ATOMS: atom_id res chain seq x y z
N MET A 1 -26.18 -0.91 20.11
CA MET A 1 -26.07 0.34 19.34
C MET A 1 -24.58 0.58 19.10
N ALA A 2 -24.12 0.60 17.85
CA ALA A 2 -22.71 0.88 17.56
C ALA A 2 -22.47 2.38 17.77
N HIS A 3 -21.62 2.72 18.75
CA HIS A 3 -21.21 4.10 18.98
C HIS A 3 -20.14 4.45 17.95
N ILE A 4 -20.46 5.30 16.98
CA ILE A 4 -19.46 5.77 16.01
C ILE A 4 -18.57 6.76 16.78
N ILE A 5 -17.35 6.34 17.09
CA ILE A 5 -16.34 7.23 17.64
C ILE A 5 -15.80 8.04 16.47
N VAL A 6 -16.08 9.34 16.49
CA VAL A 6 -15.58 10.29 15.49
C VAL A 6 -14.36 10.96 16.09
N GLU A 7 -13.22 10.76 15.45
CA GLU A 7 -11.97 11.44 15.82
C GLU A 7 -12.00 12.91 15.33
N PRO A 8 -11.21 13.81 15.94
CA PRO A 8 -11.27 15.25 15.66
C PRO A 8 -10.88 15.63 14.22
N SER A 9 -10.22 14.72 13.48
CA SER A 9 -9.88 14.90 12.07
C SER A 9 -9.91 13.56 11.33
N SER A 10 -10.01 13.60 10.00
CA SER A 10 -9.89 12.40 9.16
C SER A 10 -8.55 11.69 9.37
N THR A 11 -7.45 12.43 9.45
CA THR A 11 -6.12 11.87 9.75
C THR A 11 -6.10 11.13 11.08
N ALA A 12 -6.65 11.71 12.15
CA ALA A 12 -6.71 11.08 13.46
C ALA A 12 -7.55 9.78 13.43
N GLN A 13 -8.61 9.75 12.62
CA GLN A 13 -9.43 8.56 12.42
C GLN A 13 -8.64 7.43 11.73
N TRP A 14 -7.89 7.75 10.68
CA TRP A 14 -7.04 6.77 9.98
C TRP A 14 -5.87 6.31 10.84
N GLN A 15 -5.26 7.22 11.59
CA GLN A 15 -4.19 6.88 12.53
C GLN A 15 -4.68 5.91 13.59
N LYS A 16 -5.83 6.19 14.21
CA LYS A 16 -6.43 5.28 15.17
C LYS A 16 -6.72 3.90 14.58
N LEU A 17 -7.23 3.84 13.35
CA LEU A 17 -7.47 2.57 12.67
C LEU A 17 -6.18 1.75 12.50
N VAL A 18 -5.07 2.41 12.15
CA VAL A 18 -3.76 1.76 12.03
C VAL A 18 -3.27 1.27 13.39
N LEU A 19 -3.32 2.11 14.43
CA LEU A 19 -2.93 1.74 15.80
C LEU A 19 -3.76 0.57 16.36
N ASP A 20 -5.07 0.57 16.11
CA ASP A 20 -5.95 -0.53 16.52
C ASP A 20 -5.58 -1.84 15.81
N ALA A 21 -5.16 -1.76 14.54
CA ALA A 21 -4.71 -2.92 13.76
C ALA A 21 -3.34 -3.44 14.23
N GLU A 22 -2.40 -2.56 14.57
CA GLU A 22 -1.11 -2.93 15.18
C GLU A 22 -1.32 -3.71 16.49
N ALA A 23 -2.19 -3.19 17.36
CA ALA A 23 -2.53 -3.84 18.62
C ALA A 23 -3.22 -5.20 18.40
N ALA A 24 -4.08 -5.32 17.39
CA ALA A 24 -4.76 -6.58 17.06
C ALA A 24 -3.81 -7.63 16.46
N CYS A 25 -2.77 -7.19 15.74
CA CYS A 25 -1.78 -8.05 15.10
C CYS A 25 -0.56 -8.36 15.98
N ASP A 26 -0.44 -7.73 17.15
CA ASP A 26 0.75 -7.77 18.01
C ASP A 26 2.03 -7.40 17.23
N PHE A 27 1.92 -6.36 16.41
CA PHE A 27 2.99 -5.89 15.53
C PHE A 27 3.04 -4.37 15.51
N GLN A 28 4.22 -3.82 15.74
CA GLN A 28 4.45 -2.38 15.80
C GLN A 28 5.24 -1.91 14.57
N LEU A 29 4.67 -0.98 13.81
CA LEU A 29 5.30 -0.30 12.70
C LEU A 29 6.27 0.76 13.23
N SER A 30 7.24 1.14 12.38
CA SER A 30 7.98 2.37 12.60
C SER A 30 7.07 3.59 12.37
N GLU A 31 7.40 4.72 12.98
CA GLU A 31 6.66 5.99 12.81
C GLU A 31 6.50 6.38 11.33
N ASP A 32 7.54 6.14 10.53
CA ASP A 32 7.54 6.40 9.09
C ASP A 32 6.53 5.49 8.35
N LEU A 33 6.46 4.21 8.70
CA LEU A 33 5.53 3.26 8.08
C LEU A 33 4.09 3.51 8.51
N GLU A 34 3.85 3.80 9.80
CA GLU A 34 2.54 4.19 10.31
C GLU A 34 2.03 5.41 9.55
N SER A 35 2.84 6.48 9.51
CA SER A 35 2.50 7.71 8.80
C SER A 35 2.22 7.44 7.32
N TYR A 36 3.07 6.65 6.66
CA TYR A 36 2.87 6.28 5.26
C TYR A 36 1.55 5.55 5.04
N LEU A 37 1.23 4.56 5.88
CA LEU A 37 0.01 3.79 5.76
C LEU A 37 -1.23 4.66 5.98
N VAL A 38 -1.21 5.55 6.97
CA VAL A 38 -2.26 6.54 7.22
C VAL A 38 -2.52 7.39 5.97
N PHE A 39 -1.47 7.98 5.39
CA PHE A 39 -1.62 8.80 4.18
C PHE A 39 -2.01 8.00 2.95
N LEU A 40 -1.55 6.75 2.83
CA LEU A 40 -1.95 5.84 1.77
C LEU A 40 -3.46 5.59 1.83
N LEU A 41 -3.99 5.21 2.99
CA LEU A 41 -5.41 4.95 3.19
C LEU A 41 -6.26 6.19 2.87
N MET A 42 -5.83 7.36 3.33
CA MET A 42 -6.48 8.64 3.01
C MET A 42 -6.53 8.90 1.50
N ARG A 43 -5.38 8.78 0.81
CA ARG A 43 -5.25 9.10 -0.62
C ARG A 43 -6.10 8.21 -1.52
N PHE A 44 -6.26 6.94 -1.16
CA PHE A 44 -6.91 5.97 -2.03
C PHE A 44 -8.44 5.96 -1.95
N LEU A 45 -9.01 6.47 -0.87
CA LEU A 45 -10.47 6.64 -0.78
C LEU A 45 -11.01 7.69 -1.74
N GLU A 46 -10.17 8.63 -2.17
CA GLU A 46 -10.53 9.68 -3.11
C GLU A 46 -10.44 9.23 -4.58
N LYS A 47 -9.90 8.05 -4.87
CA LYS A 47 -9.55 7.61 -6.24
C LYS A 47 -10.06 6.21 -6.60
N PRO A 48 -11.36 5.94 -6.69
CA PRO A 48 -11.89 4.59 -6.89
C PRO A 48 -11.45 3.91 -8.20
N GLU A 49 -10.94 4.69 -9.17
CA GLU A 49 -10.53 4.20 -10.49
C GLU A 49 -9.42 3.13 -10.44
N PHE A 50 -8.60 3.11 -9.38
CA PHE A 50 -7.54 2.11 -9.26
C PHE A 50 -8.05 0.66 -9.20
N THR A 51 -9.29 0.47 -8.77
CA THR A 51 -9.95 -0.83 -8.61
C THR A 51 -10.14 -1.58 -9.94
N SER A 52 -9.85 -0.95 -11.08
CA SER A 52 -9.91 -1.53 -12.43
C SER A 52 -8.55 -1.96 -12.99
N LYS A 53 -7.44 -1.55 -12.36
CA LYS A 53 -6.08 -1.74 -12.89
C LYS A 53 -5.61 -3.20 -12.89
N ILE A 54 -4.79 -3.58 -13.87
CA ILE A 54 -4.15 -4.91 -13.96
C ILE A 54 -2.71 -4.78 -13.46
N MET A 55 -2.44 -5.28 -12.25
CA MET A 55 -1.18 -4.99 -11.54
C MET A 55 0.07 -5.45 -12.29
N ALA A 56 0.05 -6.62 -12.92
CA ALA A 56 1.19 -7.09 -13.71
C ALA A 56 1.46 -6.20 -14.93
N MET A 57 0.41 -5.66 -15.56
CA MET A 57 0.56 -4.78 -16.71
C MET A 57 1.16 -3.44 -16.28
N ASP A 58 0.65 -2.86 -15.20
CA ASP A 58 1.18 -1.60 -14.66
C ASP A 58 2.63 -1.76 -14.18
N TYR A 59 2.95 -2.92 -13.60
CA TYR A 59 4.32 -3.28 -13.25
C TYR A 59 5.23 -3.36 -14.48
N LEU A 60 4.83 -4.04 -15.55
CA LEU A 60 5.59 -4.08 -16.81
C LEU A 60 5.77 -2.68 -17.42
N HIS A 61 4.72 -1.85 -17.38
CA HIS A 61 4.78 -0.47 -17.85
C HIS A 61 5.69 0.44 -17.02
N SER A 62 6.07 0.04 -15.81
CA SER A 62 7.05 0.78 -15.02
C SER A 62 8.44 0.73 -15.67
N PHE A 63 8.82 -0.38 -16.30
CA PHE A 63 10.13 -0.56 -16.96
C PHE A 63 10.29 0.24 -18.26
N ILE A 64 9.19 0.75 -18.82
CA ILE A 64 9.23 1.65 -19.98
C ILE A 64 9.51 3.09 -19.53
N ALA A 65 9.16 3.43 -18.28
CA ALA A 65 9.45 4.72 -17.69
C ALA A 65 10.88 4.76 -17.14
N ASN A 66 11.37 5.97 -16.86
CA ASN A 66 12.71 6.19 -16.31
C ASN A 66 12.66 7.16 -15.13
N GLY A 67 13.65 7.02 -14.23
CA GLY A 67 13.86 7.94 -13.11
C GLY A 67 12.64 8.05 -12.20
N GLN A 68 12.24 9.27 -11.86
CA GLN A 68 11.14 9.52 -10.92
C GLN A 68 9.81 8.92 -11.38
N VAL A 69 9.51 8.93 -12.68
CA VAL A 69 8.24 8.39 -13.20
C VAL A 69 8.18 6.87 -13.03
N GLN A 70 9.32 6.18 -13.19
CA GLN A 70 9.40 4.75 -12.91
C GLN A 70 9.16 4.47 -11.42
N GLN A 71 9.78 5.25 -10.54
CA GLN A 71 9.63 5.12 -9.09
C GLN A 71 8.17 5.33 -8.66
N GLU A 72 7.50 6.35 -9.20
CA GLU A 72 6.08 6.61 -8.93
C GLU A 72 5.19 5.45 -9.38
N LYS A 73 5.44 4.88 -10.57
CA LYS A 73 4.69 3.71 -11.06
C LYS A 73 4.92 2.47 -10.20
N LEU A 74 6.15 2.21 -9.77
CA LEU A 74 6.46 1.09 -8.89
C LEU A 74 5.78 1.25 -7.52
N ARG A 75 5.82 2.46 -6.95
CA ARG A 75 5.11 2.79 -5.71
C ARG A 75 3.61 2.55 -5.86
N ASP A 76 3.02 3.04 -6.94
CA ASP A 76 1.62 2.83 -7.24
C ASP A 76 1.30 1.32 -7.28
N VAL A 77 2.06 0.51 -8.02
CA VAL A 77 1.85 -0.94 -8.08
C VAL A 77 1.89 -1.57 -6.68
N GLY A 78 2.90 -1.21 -5.87
CA GLY A 78 3.03 -1.67 -4.49
C GLY A 78 1.80 -1.32 -3.65
N ASP A 79 1.42 -0.04 -3.64
CA ASP A 79 0.32 0.47 -2.82
C ASP A 79 -1.04 -0.14 -3.21
N HIS A 80 -1.32 -0.27 -4.51
CA HIS A 80 -2.54 -0.92 -4.98
C HIS A 80 -2.58 -2.40 -4.58
N CYS A 81 -1.44 -3.09 -4.67
CA CYS A 81 -1.34 -4.48 -4.26
C CYS A 81 -1.61 -4.64 -2.76
N LEU A 82 -1.02 -3.77 -1.92
CA LEU A 82 -1.23 -3.73 -0.47
C LEU A 82 -2.73 -3.55 -0.14
N LEU A 83 -3.39 -2.62 -0.82
CA LEU A 83 -4.81 -2.37 -0.65
C LEU A 83 -5.68 -3.53 -1.11
N PHE A 84 -5.36 -4.19 -2.22
CA PHE A 84 -6.12 -5.35 -2.69
C PHE A 84 -5.93 -6.58 -1.81
N SER A 85 -4.77 -6.76 -1.17
CA SER A 85 -4.56 -7.86 -0.23
C SER A 85 -5.15 -7.61 1.15
N GLY A 86 -5.16 -6.36 1.63
CA GLY A 86 -5.59 -6.01 2.99
C GLY A 86 -6.98 -5.39 3.08
N LEU A 87 -7.16 -4.19 2.50
CA LEU A 87 -8.37 -3.38 2.71
C LEU A 87 -9.54 -3.75 1.79
N PHE A 88 -9.25 -4.19 0.57
CA PHE A 88 -10.25 -4.53 -0.45
C PHE A 88 -10.12 -5.97 -0.97
N PRO A 89 -10.05 -7.01 -0.11
CA PRO A 89 -9.84 -8.39 -0.54
C PRO A 89 -10.97 -8.93 -1.43
N LYS A 90 -12.19 -8.37 -1.30
CA LYS A 90 -13.33 -8.70 -2.17
C LYS A 90 -13.08 -8.36 -3.65
N ILE A 91 -12.18 -7.42 -3.95
CA ILE A 91 -11.79 -7.12 -5.34
C ILE A 91 -10.97 -8.29 -5.91
N ALA A 92 -10.02 -8.82 -5.13
CA ALA A 92 -9.23 -9.98 -5.52
C ALA A 92 -10.13 -11.21 -5.76
N GLU A 93 -11.08 -11.44 -4.85
CA GLU A 93 -12.08 -12.53 -4.95
C GLU A 93 -12.92 -12.42 -6.22
N ARG A 94 -13.49 -11.25 -6.51
CA ARG A 94 -14.29 -11.00 -7.73
C ARG A 94 -13.49 -11.22 -9.01
N ARG A 95 -12.19 -10.95 -8.98
CA ARG A 95 -11.27 -11.16 -10.10
C ARG A 95 -10.76 -12.61 -10.21
N GLN A 96 -11.11 -13.47 -9.25
CA GLN A 96 -10.62 -14.85 -9.16
C GLN A 96 -9.09 -14.94 -9.11
N VAL A 97 -8.44 -13.94 -8.51
CA VAL A 97 -6.98 -13.89 -8.31
C VAL A 97 -6.69 -14.08 -6.83
N LYS A 98 -5.78 -15.00 -6.51
CA LYS A 98 -5.39 -15.27 -5.11
C LYS A 98 -4.79 -14.02 -4.46
N ILE A 99 -5.11 -13.78 -3.19
CA ILE A 99 -4.49 -12.70 -2.41
C ILE A 99 -2.95 -12.77 -2.46
N SER A 100 -2.39 -13.98 -2.42
CA SER A 100 -0.94 -14.22 -2.50
C SER A 100 -0.28 -13.65 -3.77
N TYR A 101 -1.02 -13.53 -4.88
CA TYR A 101 -0.51 -12.87 -6.09
C TYR A 101 -0.28 -11.39 -5.84
N TYR A 102 -1.23 -10.69 -5.20
CA TYR A 102 -1.09 -9.27 -4.89
C TYR A 102 0.04 -9.05 -3.88
N VAL A 103 0.14 -9.90 -2.85
CA VAL A 103 1.25 -9.83 -1.89
C VAL A 103 2.61 -9.98 -2.60
N ALA A 104 2.79 -11.02 -3.43
CA ALA A 104 4.05 -11.24 -4.14
C ALA A 104 4.38 -10.09 -5.10
N MET A 105 3.39 -9.61 -5.86
CA MET A 105 3.56 -8.50 -6.81
C MET A 105 3.92 -7.19 -6.09
N GLY A 106 3.23 -6.89 -4.98
CA GLY A 106 3.47 -5.71 -4.17
C GLY A 106 4.88 -5.70 -3.56
N LYS A 107 5.29 -6.81 -2.94
CA LYS A 107 6.64 -6.99 -2.40
C LYS A 107 7.71 -6.80 -3.49
N THR A 108 7.49 -7.38 -4.67
CA THR A 108 8.39 -7.24 -5.82
C THR A 108 8.51 -5.78 -6.26
N ALA A 109 7.38 -5.04 -6.33
CA ALA A 109 7.38 -3.64 -6.73
C ALA A 109 8.10 -2.74 -5.71
N TYR A 110 7.88 -2.95 -4.41
CA TYR A 110 8.59 -2.23 -3.36
C TYR A 110 10.08 -2.55 -3.32
N GLN A 111 10.46 -3.81 -3.53
CA GLN A 111 11.87 -4.20 -3.62
C GLN A 111 12.58 -3.45 -4.75
N HIS A 112 12.01 -3.47 -5.96
CA HIS A 112 12.57 -2.72 -7.09
C HIS A 112 12.58 -1.20 -6.86
N LEU A 113 11.59 -0.68 -6.14
CA LEU A 113 11.57 0.73 -5.78
C LEU A 113 12.70 1.06 -4.81
N GLY A 114 12.95 0.22 -3.81
CA GLY A 114 14.10 0.32 -2.91
C GLY A 114 15.41 0.38 -3.69
N ASP A 115 15.63 -0.60 -4.57
CA ASP A 115 16.84 -0.74 -5.38
C ASP A 115 17.11 0.48 -6.29
N THR A 116 16.06 1.16 -6.75
CA THR A 116 16.15 2.25 -7.73
C THR A 116 16.03 3.64 -7.12
N CYS A 117 15.65 3.76 -5.85
CA CYS A 117 15.45 5.04 -5.18
C CYS A 117 16.74 5.57 -4.51
N LYS A 118 16.68 6.81 -4.02
CA LYS A 118 17.79 7.42 -3.27
C LYS A 118 17.98 6.69 -1.94
N ALA A 119 19.22 6.67 -1.44
CA ALA A 119 19.61 5.93 -0.23
C ALA A 119 18.68 6.11 0.99
N GLN A 120 18.13 7.30 1.22
CA GLN A 120 17.20 7.57 2.34
C GLN A 120 15.84 6.87 2.23
N LEU A 121 15.33 6.62 1.01
CA LEU A 121 14.05 5.93 0.80
C LEU A 121 14.24 4.42 0.62
N ASN A 122 15.48 3.97 0.46
CA ASN A 122 15.80 2.60 0.13
C ASN A 122 15.42 1.64 1.26
N GLU A 123 15.90 1.92 2.47
CA GLU A 123 15.62 1.11 3.66
C GLU A 123 14.12 1.04 3.95
N PHE A 124 13.40 2.15 3.75
CA PHE A 124 11.95 2.23 3.92
C PHE A 124 11.18 1.30 2.98
N TYR A 125 11.48 1.32 1.67
CA TYR A 125 10.77 0.45 0.72
C TYR A 125 11.20 -1.02 0.83
N HIS A 126 12.43 -1.31 1.26
CA HIS A 126 12.81 -2.67 1.61
C HIS A 126 12.02 -3.19 2.82
N GLN A 127 11.81 -2.37 3.84
CA GLN A 127 10.98 -2.75 4.99
C GLN A 127 9.55 -3.11 4.56
N LEU A 128 8.95 -2.36 3.62
CA LEU A 128 7.65 -2.68 3.01
C LEU A 128 7.66 -3.96 2.15
N ALA A 129 8.79 -4.33 1.57
CA ALA A 129 8.92 -5.59 0.84
C ALA A 129 8.98 -6.81 1.76
N GLU A 130 9.45 -6.64 3.00
CA GLU A 130 9.61 -7.73 3.97
C GLU A 130 8.33 -8.02 4.76
N SER A 131 7.52 -7.00 5.08
CA SER A 131 6.20 -7.14 5.74
C SER A 131 5.25 -8.03 4.95
#